data_AF-A0A4R7JUG0-F1
#
_entry.id   AF-A0A4R7JUG0-F1
#
_cell.length_a   1.000
_cell.length_b   1.000
_cell.length_c   1.000
_cell.angle_alpha   90.00
_cell.angle_beta   90.00
_cell.angle_gamma   90.00
#
_symmetry.space_group_name_H-M   'P 1'
#
loop_
_entity.id
_entity.type
_entity.pdbx_description
1 polymer ?
#
loop_
_entity_poly.entity_id
_entity_poly.type
_entity_poly.pdbx_seq_one_letter_code
_entity_poly.pdbx_strand_id
1 'polypeptide(L)'
;MAAEQHPGGYDALMAAVTGGPPPPDAGADARAAYRSAAADVALLREQLHLLGDALGDAVPEERAPAPVRAPAPRRRPFRLAPGVLAAACAGVVVAGLGWLVVQGAGGTAQDTAGGSAADKAVTRPQSPPAGGEDAGVFGSPGYLACARLVAEGTVTRAEPVPGAARHRITLRVTRAYGPGASAGPEGSPGPTATFALDDGLARLVPGDRVLVGVPRDRPTADTVITGDREITAARARLTASPATPRPLTCD
;
A
#
# COMPACT_ATOMS: atom_id res chain seq x y z
N MET A 1 22.10 26.67 -22.76
CA MET A 1 22.26 25.48 -23.62
C MET A 1 21.11 24.55 -23.27
N ALA A 2 19.98 24.61 -23.97
CA ALA A 2 19.77 24.11 -25.35
C ALA A 2 19.82 22.57 -25.38
N ALA A 3 18.69 21.95 -25.71
CA ALA A 3 18.51 20.50 -25.62
C ALA A 3 18.93 19.78 -26.91
N GLU A 4 19.81 18.80 -26.77
CA GLU A 4 20.06 17.76 -27.78
C GLU A 4 18.85 16.78 -27.81
N GLN A 5 17.73 17.22 -28.38
CA GLN A 5 16.76 16.28 -28.93
C GLN A 5 17.35 15.78 -30.25
N HIS A 6 17.78 14.53 -30.30
CA HIS A 6 18.52 13.97 -31.44
C HIS A 6 17.57 13.14 -32.34
N PRO A 7 16.92 13.72 -33.37
CA PRO A 7 15.79 13.09 -34.06
C PRO A 7 16.33 12.16 -35.15
N GLY A 8 16.33 10.85 -34.86
CA GLY A 8 16.96 9.83 -35.72
C GLY A 8 18.31 9.31 -35.22
N GLY A 9 18.70 9.63 -33.97
CA GLY A 9 19.84 8.95 -33.33
C GLY A 9 19.59 7.46 -33.07
N TYR A 10 20.65 6.66 -33.09
CA TYR A 10 20.58 5.23 -32.76
C TYR A 10 20.23 5.02 -31.28
N ASP A 11 19.11 4.32 -31.02
CA ASP A 11 18.67 3.98 -29.67
C ASP A 11 19.42 2.75 -29.13
N ALA A 12 20.42 3.04 -28.30
CA ALA A 12 21.26 2.04 -27.64
C ALA A 12 20.50 1.18 -26.60
N LEU A 13 19.40 1.66 -26.03
CA LEU A 13 18.58 0.91 -25.09
C LEU A 13 17.68 -0.09 -25.82
N MET A 14 16.96 0.35 -26.85
CA MET A 14 16.14 -0.54 -27.68
C MET A 14 16.96 -1.66 -28.32
N ALA A 15 18.19 -1.36 -28.75
CA ALA A 15 19.14 -2.36 -29.22
C ALA A 15 19.55 -3.36 -28.12
N ALA A 16 19.91 -2.90 -26.92
CA ALA A 16 20.26 -3.78 -25.80
C ALA A 16 19.11 -4.68 -25.34
N VAL A 17 17.88 -4.13 -25.31
CA VAL A 17 16.64 -4.88 -25.00
C VAL A 17 16.40 -5.99 -26.03
N THR A 18 16.53 -5.67 -27.32
CA THR A 18 16.35 -6.64 -28.43
C THR A 18 17.54 -7.57 -28.66
N GLY A 19 18.70 -7.29 -28.06
CA GLY A 19 19.95 -8.03 -28.27
C GLY A 19 20.68 -7.68 -29.58
N GLY A 20 20.27 -6.60 -30.26
CA GLY A 20 20.90 -6.11 -31.48
C GLY A 20 22.23 -5.40 -31.21
N PRO A 21 23.28 -5.62 -32.03
CA PRO A 21 24.59 -4.98 -31.83
C PRO A 21 24.57 -3.48 -32.17
N PRO A 22 25.50 -2.68 -31.59
CA PRO A 22 25.68 -1.29 -31.99
C PRO A 22 26.26 -1.19 -33.40
N PRO A 23 25.85 -0.18 -34.20
CA PRO A 23 26.25 -0.07 -35.60
C PRO A 23 27.77 0.19 -35.76
N PRO A 24 28.36 -0.16 -36.91
CA PRO A 24 29.82 -0.17 -37.12
C PRO A 24 30.44 1.24 -37.14
N ASP A 25 29.63 2.26 -37.41
CA ASP A 25 29.95 3.69 -37.41
C ASP A 25 29.60 4.42 -36.09
N ALA A 26 29.03 3.72 -35.10
CA ALA A 26 28.67 4.30 -33.81
C ALA A 26 29.85 5.00 -33.10
N GLY A 27 29.62 6.23 -32.60
CA GLY A 27 30.59 6.96 -31.79
C GLY A 27 30.97 6.25 -30.48
N ALA A 28 32.08 6.68 -29.87
CA ALA A 28 32.58 6.11 -28.62
C ALA A 28 31.52 6.17 -27.49
N ASP A 29 30.81 7.29 -27.38
CA ASP A 29 29.76 7.51 -26.37
C ASP A 29 28.52 6.65 -26.62
N ALA A 30 28.11 6.47 -27.88
CA ALA A 30 27.04 5.54 -28.24
C ALA A 30 27.40 4.08 -27.87
N ARG A 31 28.68 3.70 -28.02
CA ARG A 31 29.21 2.39 -27.56
C ARG A 31 29.40 2.31 -26.05
N ALA A 32 29.51 3.42 -25.33
CA ALA A 32 29.45 3.45 -23.88
C ALA A 32 28.01 3.29 -23.38
N ALA A 33 27.06 4.03 -23.96
CA ALA A 33 25.63 3.93 -23.68
C ALA A 33 25.10 2.51 -23.93
N TYR A 34 25.42 1.89 -25.07
CA TYR A 34 25.04 0.50 -25.35
C TYR A 34 25.60 -0.49 -24.31
N ARG A 35 26.86 -0.33 -23.87
CA ARG A 35 27.43 -1.20 -22.83
C ARG A 35 26.78 -1.01 -21.46
N SER A 36 26.37 0.21 -21.10
CA SER A 36 25.57 0.45 -19.88
C SER A 36 24.21 -0.25 -20.00
N ALA A 37 23.45 0.05 -21.06
CA ALA A 37 22.13 -0.53 -21.27
C ALA A 37 22.16 -2.06 -21.34
N ALA A 38 23.19 -2.66 -21.93
CA ALA A 38 23.38 -4.10 -21.96
C ALA A 38 23.64 -4.71 -20.56
N ALA A 39 24.35 -4.00 -19.67
CA ALA A 39 24.55 -4.42 -18.29
C ALA A 39 23.25 -4.28 -17.46
N ASP A 40 22.52 -3.17 -17.63
CA ASP A 40 21.23 -2.94 -16.97
C ASP A 40 20.18 -3.99 -17.39
N VAL A 41 20.11 -4.30 -18.69
CA VAL A 41 19.23 -5.34 -19.23
C VAL A 41 19.67 -6.75 -18.80
N ALA A 42 20.96 -7.01 -18.60
CA ALA A 42 21.43 -8.29 -18.04
C ALA A 42 20.98 -8.47 -16.58
N LEU A 43 21.06 -7.43 -15.75
CA LEU A 43 20.55 -7.45 -14.37
C LEU A 43 19.03 -7.68 -14.32
N LEU A 44 18.27 -7.05 -15.22
CA LEU A 44 16.83 -7.28 -15.33
C LEU A 44 16.48 -8.70 -15.77
N ARG A 45 17.26 -9.31 -16.66
CA ARG A 45 17.08 -10.72 -17.08
C ARG A 45 17.34 -11.69 -15.91
N GLU A 46 18.33 -11.44 -15.08
CA GLU A 46 18.58 -12.21 -13.85
C GLU A 46 17.40 -12.14 -12.86
N GLN A 47 16.89 -10.93 -12.60
CA GLN A 47 15.72 -10.74 -11.73
C GLN A 47 14.46 -11.42 -12.29
N LEU A 48 14.26 -11.40 -13.60
CA LEU A 48 13.15 -12.11 -14.26
C LEU A 48 13.32 -13.64 -14.23
N HIS A 49 14.54 -14.17 -14.24
CA HIS A 49 14.79 -15.60 -14.07
C HIS A 49 14.37 -16.07 -12.67
N LEU A 50 14.80 -15.36 -11.61
CA LEU A 50 14.44 -15.67 -10.23
C LEU A 50 12.92 -15.60 -9.99
N LEU A 51 12.23 -14.66 -10.63
CA LEU A 51 10.77 -14.58 -10.61
C LEU A 51 10.11 -15.70 -11.42
N GLY A 52 10.71 -16.11 -12.53
CA GLY A 52 10.26 -17.25 -13.35
C GLY A 52 10.30 -18.56 -12.56
N ASP A 53 11.42 -18.83 -11.88
CA ASP A 53 11.61 -20.05 -11.09
C ASP A 53 10.62 -20.10 -9.91
N ALA A 54 10.49 -19.01 -9.16
CA ALA A 54 9.56 -18.88 -8.03
C ALA A 54 8.07 -18.99 -8.43
N LEU A 55 7.74 -18.77 -9.71
CA LEU A 55 6.40 -19.01 -10.27
C LEU A 55 6.27 -20.38 -10.93
N GLY A 56 7.38 -20.98 -11.38
CA GLY A 56 7.43 -22.30 -12.04
C GLY A 56 7.28 -23.48 -11.09
N ASP A 57 7.84 -23.38 -9.87
CA ASP A 57 7.72 -24.40 -8.81
C ASP A 57 6.26 -24.60 -8.32
N ALA A 58 5.32 -23.76 -8.75
CA ALA A 58 3.92 -23.76 -8.33
C ALA A 58 3.05 -24.87 -8.97
N VAL A 59 3.64 -26.00 -9.39
CA VAL A 59 2.92 -27.21 -9.82
C VAL A 59 3.19 -28.33 -8.80
N PRO A 60 2.35 -28.49 -7.75
CA PRO A 60 2.47 -29.61 -6.84
C PRO A 60 2.25 -30.93 -7.58
N GLU A 61 3.24 -31.82 -7.54
CA GLU A 61 3.04 -33.19 -8.03
C GLU A 61 1.88 -33.83 -7.25
N GLU A 62 0.92 -34.43 -7.96
CA GLU A 62 -0.37 -34.85 -7.40
C GLU A 62 -0.19 -35.97 -6.37
N ARG A 63 -0.07 -35.58 -5.10
CA ARG A 63 0.28 -36.51 -4.02
C ARG A 63 -0.88 -37.46 -3.73
N ALA A 64 -0.82 -38.63 -4.35
CA ALA A 64 -1.84 -39.68 -4.30
C ALA A 64 -2.41 -39.87 -2.87
N PRO A 65 -3.75 -39.82 -2.71
CA PRO A 65 -4.37 -39.76 -1.39
C PRO A 65 -4.16 -41.05 -0.59
N ALA A 66 -3.56 -40.93 0.59
CA ALA A 66 -3.38 -42.06 1.50
C ALA A 66 -4.74 -42.58 2.02
N PRO A 67 -4.95 -43.91 2.09
CA PRO A 67 -6.25 -44.49 2.43
C PRO A 67 -6.63 -44.25 3.90
N VAL A 68 -7.70 -43.49 4.11
CA VAL A 68 -8.24 -43.18 5.45
C VAL A 68 -8.89 -44.42 6.07
N ARG A 69 -8.36 -44.90 7.19
CA ARG A 69 -9.00 -45.98 7.97
C ARG A 69 -10.23 -45.46 8.73
N ALA A 70 -11.39 -46.05 8.47
CA ALA A 70 -12.64 -45.72 9.15
C ALA A 70 -12.61 -46.10 10.66
N PRO A 71 -13.19 -45.29 11.56
CA PRO A 71 -13.24 -45.57 12.99
C PRO A 71 -14.30 -46.64 13.33
N ALA A 72 -13.96 -47.56 14.24
CA ALA A 72 -14.85 -48.64 14.66
C ALA A 72 -15.92 -48.17 15.68
N PRO A 73 -17.18 -48.65 15.59
CA PRO A 73 -18.28 -48.16 16.43
C PRO A 73 -18.23 -48.72 17.86
N ARG A 74 -18.00 -47.85 18.85
CA ARG A 74 -18.15 -48.19 20.28
C ARG A 74 -19.63 -48.21 20.69
N ARG A 75 -20.17 -49.38 21.01
CA ARG A 75 -21.52 -49.53 21.59
C ARG A 75 -21.50 -49.32 23.10
N ARG A 76 -22.30 -48.38 23.63
CA ARG A 76 -22.91 -48.52 24.96
C ARG A 76 -24.22 -47.73 25.06
N PRO A 77 -25.33 -48.31 25.55
CA PRO A 77 -26.61 -47.61 25.65
C PRO A 77 -26.82 -47.00 27.04
N PHE A 78 -27.54 -45.88 27.09
CA PHE A 78 -28.40 -45.50 28.22
C PHE A 78 -29.72 -44.95 27.68
N ARG A 79 -30.77 -45.00 28.52
CA ARG A 79 -32.17 -44.73 28.15
C ARG A 79 -32.69 -43.43 28.82
N LEU A 80 -33.96 -43.13 28.54
CA LEU A 80 -34.83 -42.10 29.15
C LEU A 80 -34.68 -40.70 28.49
N ALA A 81 -35.76 -39.99 28.14
CA ALA A 81 -37.19 -40.34 28.11
C ALA A 81 -37.95 -39.58 26.99
N PRO A 82 -39.09 -40.09 26.48
CA PRO A 82 -39.86 -39.43 25.43
C PRO A 82 -40.97 -38.50 25.96
N GLY A 83 -41.03 -37.27 25.42
CA GLY A 83 -42.07 -36.26 25.64
C GLY A 83 -41.53 -34.87 25.28
N VAL A 84 -42.28 -33.92 24.70
CA VAL A 84 -43.73 -33.84 24.41
C VAL A 84 -43.94 -33.49 22.92
N LEU A 85 -45.17 -33.70 22.41
CA LEU A 85 -45.53 -33.62 20.98
C LEU A 85 -46.09 -32.25 20.55
N ALA A 86 -45.77 -31.85 19.31
CA ALA A 86 -46.53 -31.01 18.35
C ALA A 86 -47.00 -29.58 18.72
N ALA A 87 -46.39 -28.59 18.05
CA ALA A 87 -47.05 -27.46 17.33
C ALA A 87 -46.00 -26.79 16.42
N ALA A 88 -46.26 -26.36 15.17
CA ALA A 88 -47.41 -26.53 14.28
C ALA A 88 -46.93 -26.51 12.80
N CYS A 89 -47.77 -26.89 11.83
CA CYS A 89 -47.40 -26.96 10.40
C CYS A 89 -48.22 -25.99 9.52
N ALA A 90 -47.58 -24.99 8.90
CA ALA A 90 -47.98 -24.34 7.63
C ALA A 90 -46.96 -23.24 7.23
N GLY A 91 -46.80 -22.96 5.93
CA GLY A 91 -45.91 -21.90 5.38
C GLY A 91 -44.63 -22.45 4.74
N VAL A 92 -44.68 -23.20 3.63
CA VAL A 92 -44.86 -22.72 2.23
C VAL A 92 -43.66 -21.91 1.72
N VAL A 93 -43.02 -22.42 0.67
CA VAL A 93 -41.78 -21.89 0.06
C VAL A 93 -42.07 -20.75 -0.92
N VAL A 94 -41.49 -19.55 -0.68
CA VAL A 94 -41.33 -18.45 -1.66
C VAL A 94 -40.01 -17.69 -1.33
N ALA A 95 -39.53 -16.86 -2.26
CA ALA A 95 -38.42 -15.88 -2.11
C ALA A 95 -36.97 -16.40 -2.16
N GLY A 96 -36.73 -17.50 -2.91
CA GLY A 96 -35.39 -17.99 -3.27
C GLY A 96 -34.88 -17.56 -4.66
N LEU A 97 -35.48 -16.55 -5.31
CA LEU A 97 -35.14 -16.08 -6.66
C LEU A 97 -35.25 -14.56 -6.74
N GLY A 98 -34.18 -13.83 -6.38
CA GLY A 98 -34.21 -12.36 -6.28
C GLY A 98 -32.87 -11.65 -6.45
N TRP A 99 -31.86 -12.29 -7.05
CA TRP A 99 -30.55 -11.64 -7.28
C TRP A 99 -29.88 -12.06 -8.60
N LEU A 100 -30.56 -11.77 -9.72
CA LEU A 100 -30.00 -11.70 -11.07
C LEU A 100 -30.96 -10.89 -11.95
N VAL A 101 -30.42 -10.02 -12.82
CA VAL A 101 -31.10 -8.84 -13.43
C VAL A 101 -31.31 -7.72 -12.40
N VAL A 102 -30.57 -6.61 -12.43
CA VAL A 102 -30.49 -5.69 -13.57
C VAL A 102 -29.11 -5.03 -13.74
N GLN A 103 -28.70 -4.85 -15.00
CA GLN A 103 -27.66 -3.92 -15.45
C GLN A 103 -28.21 -3.18 -16.68
N GLY A 104 -28.12 -1.85 -16.69
CA GLY A 104 -28.42 -1.01 -17.87
C GLY A 104 -29.70 -0.15 -17.82
N ALA A 105 -29.71 0.88 -18.67
CA ALA A 105 -30.79 1.83 -18.95
C ALA A 105 -31.30 2.68 -17.75
N GLY A 106 -30.74 3.90 -17.60
CA GLY A 106 -31.26 4.91 -16.67
C GLY A 106 -32.27 5.86 -17.30
N GLY A 107 -32.79 6.80 -16.50
CA GLY A 107 -33.64 7.90 -16.97
C GLY A 107 -34.39 8.63 -15.86
N THR A 108 -34.48 9.97 -15.98
CA THR A 108 -35.43 10.90 -15.35
C THR A 108 -35.50 11.04 -13.81
N ALA A 109 -35.56 12.31 -13.38
CA ALA A 109 -35.78 12.80 -12.02
C ALA A 109 -37.28 12.66 -11.58
N GLN A 110 -37.75 13.07 -10.39
CA GLN A 110 -37.26 14.06 -9.42
C GLN A 110 -37.93 13.92 -8.03
N ASP A 111 -37.32 14.46 -6.95
CA ASP A 111 -37.84 15.00 -5.65
C ASP A 111 -39.15 14.45 -4.99
N THR A 112 -39.38 14.37 -3.67
CA THR A 112 -38.69 14.66 -2.37
C THR A 112 -39.55 14.00 -1.25
N ALA A 113 -39.21 13.82 0.05
CA ALA A 113 -38.03 13.92 0.93
C ALA A 113 -38.27 12.88 2.08
N GLY A 114 -37.72 12.89 3.32
CA GLY A 114 -36.79 13.75 4.05
C GLY A 114 -36.62 13.30 5.52
N GLY A 115 -35.53 13.70 6.21
CA GLY A 115 -35.18 13.31 7.59
C GLY A 115 -33.98 12.36 7.65
N SER A 116 -32.74 12.82 7.87
CA SER A 116 -32.12 13.33 9.13
C SER A 116 -31.80 12.18 10.11
N ALA A 117 -30.57 12.02 10.63
CA ALA A 117 -29.60 13.07 11.00
C ALA A 117 -28.16 12.91 10.44
N ALA A 118 -27.39 14.00 10.54
CA ALA A 118 -25.91 14.06 10.43
C ALA A 118 -25.31 14.19 11.86
N ASP A 119 -24.01 14.14 12.16
CA ASP A 119 -22.74 14.53 11.51
C ASP A 119 -21.62 13.54 11.94
N LYS A 120 -20.39 13.45 11.39
CA LYS A 120 -19.64 14.02 10.25
C LYS A 120 -18.54 12.97 9.89
N ALA A 121 -17.56 13.11 8.97
CA ALA A 121 -17.03 14.25 8.23
C ALA A 121 -16.78 13.93 6.73
N VAL A 122 -16.49 14.99 5.97
CA VAL A 122 -16.24 15.02 4.51
C VAL A 122 -14.72 14.90 4.28
N THR A 123 -14.22 14.11 3.32
CA THR A 123 -14.16 14.47 1.89
C THR A 123 -14.43 13.32 0.91
N ARG A 124 -15.23 13.63 -0.11
CA ARG A 124 -15.27 12.94 -1.41
C ARG A 124 -15.08 14.00 -2.49
N PRO A 125 -14.04 13.93 -3.34
CA PRO A 125 -13.86 14.92 -4.39
C PRO A 125 -14.96 14.76 -5.47
N GLN A 126 -15.55 15.88 -5.87
CA GLN A 126 -16.18 16.02 -7.18
C GLN A 126 -15.08 16.31 -8.23
N SER A 127 -15.41 16.23 -9.52
CA SER A 127 -14.46 16.39 -10.62
C SER A 127 -13.69 17.72 -10.55
N PRO A 128 -12.40 17.74 -10.96
CA PRO A 128 -11.51 18.87 -10.69
C PRO A 128 -11.78 20.09 -11.58
N PRO A 129 -11.62 21.32 -11.05
CA PRO A 129 -11.29 22.48 -11.88
C PRO A 129 -9.86 22.33 -12.43
N ALA A 130 -9.59 22.92 -13.60
CA ALA A 130 -8.24 22.93 -14.16
C ALA A 130 -7.33 23.92 -13.40
N GLY A 131 -6.08 23.51 -13.12
CA GLY A 131 -5.14 24.22 -12.26
C GLY A 131 -4.69 23.31 -11.11
N GLY A 132 -3.78 22.38 -11.41
CA GLY A 132 -3.34 21.36 -10.47
C GLY A 132 -1.90 21.56 -10.00
N GLU A 133 -1.74 21.88 -8.73
CA GLU A 133 -0.48 21.84 -7.97
C GLU A 133 -0.82 21.58 -6.48
N ASP A 134 0.13 21.01 -5.73
CA ASP A 134 0.12 20.83 -4.26
C ASP A 134 -1.08 20.16 -3.57
N ALA A 135 -1.49 19.01 -4.09
CA ALA A 135 -1.94 17.89 -3.24
C ALA A 135 -0.76 16.93 -2.99
N GLY A 136 0.16 17.31 -2.09
CA GLY A 136 1.43 16.60 -1.84
C GLY A 136 1.25 15.11 -1.55
N VAL A 137 1.55 14.25 -2.54
CA VAL A 137 1.30 12.80 -2.44
C VAL A 137 2.30 12.15 -1.48
N PHE A 138 1.80 11.76 -0.30
CA PHE A 138 2.55 11.01 0.69
C PHE A 138 3.23 9.77 0.10
N GLY A 139 4.56 9.74 0.20
CA GLY A 139 5.39 8.67 -0.35
C GLY A 139 5.85 8.88 -1.79
N SER A 140 5.73 10.08 -2.37
CA SER A 140 6.42 10.42 -3.63
C SER A 140 7.95 10.37 -3.46
N PRO A 141 8.73 10.09 -4.52
CA PRO A 141 10.20 10.03 -4.41
C PRO A 141 10.85 11.33 -3.91
N GLY A 142 10.30 12.50 -4.29
CA GLY A 142 10.72 13.81 -3.78
C GLY A 142 10.46 13.96 -2.28
N TYR A 143 9.26 13.57 -1.82
CA TYR A 143 8.94 13.58 -0.39
C TYR A 143 9.87 12.65 0.40
N LEU A 144 10.21 11.46 -0.13
CA LEU A 144 11.13 10.53 0.52
C LEU A 144 12.57 11.05 0.59
N ALA A 145 13.03 11.78 -0.43
CA ALA A 145 14.35 12.42 -0.41
C ALA A 145 14.42 13.56 0.62
N CYS A 146 13.34 14.35 0.77
CA CYS A 146 13.29 15.50 1.68
C CYS A 146 12.71 15.20 3.07
N ALA A 147 12.30 13.96 3.33
CA ALA A 147 11.95 13.47 4.65
C ALA A 147 13.19 13.24 5.54
N ARG A 148 13.03 13.53 6.85
CA ARG A 148 13.92 13.03 7.91
C ARG A 148 13.35 11.79 8.61
N LEU A 149 12.03 11.59 8.52
CA LEU A 149 11.33 10.42 9.02
C LEU A 149 10.13 10.13 8.11
N VAL A 150 10.07 8.90 7.58
CA VAL A 150 8.81 8.30 7.12
C VAL A 150 8.72 6.94 7.78
N ALA A 151 7.73 6.76 8.65
CA ALA A 151 7.67 5.60 9.54
C ALA A 151 6.26 5.17 9.91
N GLU A 152 6.04 3.86 9.92
CA GLU A 152 4.93 3.23 10.64
C GLU A 152 5.30 3.03 12.10
N GLY A 153 4.31 3.11 12.97
CA GLY A 153 4.49 2.79 14.38
C GLY A 153 3.20 2.83 15.20
N THR A 154 3.39 2.69 16.50
CA THR A 154 2.33 2.89 17.50
C THR A 154 2.68 4.08 18.39
N VAL A 155 1.73 5.00 18.56
CA VAL A 155 1.89 6.15 19.46
C VAL A 155 1.98 5.65 20.89
N THR A 156 3.03 6.06 21.61
CA THR A 156 3.28 5.68 23.01
C THR A 156 3.03 6.83 23.97
N ARG A 157 3.18 8.08 23.50
CA ARG A 157 2.79 9.31 24.21
C ARG A 157 2.32 10.37 23.23
N ALA A 158 1.38 11.20 23.68
CA ALA A 158 1.01 12.47 23.06
C ALA A 158 0.94 13.52 24.17
N GLU A 159 1.94 14.39 24.25
CA GLU A 159 2.10 15.39 25.32
C GLU A 159 1.76 16.79 24.75
N PRO A 160 0.78 17.53 25.27
CA PRO A 160 0.43 18.86 24.74
C PRO A 160 1.59 19.85 24.89
N VAL A 161 1.80 20.71 23.90
CA VAL A 161 2.84 21.75 23.92
C VAL A 161 2.25 23.04 24.51
N PRO A 162 2.72 23.54 25.67
CA PRO A 162 2.19 24.75 26.28
C PRO A 162 2.24 25.96 25.33
N GLY A 163 1.13 26.68 25.20
CA GLY A 163 1.02 27.85 24.34
C GLY A 163 0.86 27.56 22.84
N ALA A 164 0.71 26.31 22.41
CA ALA A 164 0.49 25.95 21.02
C ALA A 164 -0.64 24.93 20.84
N ALA A 165 -1.35 24.99 19.70
CA ALA A 165 -2.30 23.96 19.27
C ALA A 165 -1.56 22.74 18.69
N ARG A 166 -0.65 22.17 19.48
CA ARG A 166 0.30 21.13 19.07
C ARG A 166 0.51 20.09 20.15
N HIS A 167 0.76 18.84 19.75
CA HIS A 167 1.22 17.77 20.62
C HIS A 167 2.64 17.33 20.24
N ARG A 168 3.45 16.98 21.23
CA ARG A 168 4.69 16.22 21.06
C ARG A 168 4.33 14.74 21.09
N ILE A 169 4.53 14.07 19.97
CA ILE A 169 4.22 12.65 19.79
C ILE A 169 5.50 11.83 19.96
N THR A 170 5.42 10.77 20.76
CA THR A 170 6.47 9.74 20.86
C THR A 170 5.96 8.47 20.22
N LEU A 171 6.52 8.12 19.06
CA LEU A 171 6.15 6.97 18.24
C LEU A 171 7.13 5.82 18.47
N ARG A 172 6.64 4.62 18.82
CA ARG A 172 7.42 3.38 18.69
C ARG A 172 7.39 2.98 17.22
N VAL A 173 8.51 3.10 16.53
CA VAL A 173 8.64 2.73 15.11
C VAL A 173 8.61 1.21 14.96
N THR A 174 7.77 0.73 14.05
CA THR A 174 7.69 -0.68 13.62
C THR A 174 8.28 -0.91 12.24
N ARG A 175 8.26 0.11 11.36
CA ARG A 175 8.89 0.09 10.04
C ARG A 175 9.21 1.52 9.59
N ALA A 176 10.29 1.72 8.84
CA ALA A 176 10.67 3.01 8.28
C ALA A 176 11.05 2.91 6.80
N TYR A 177 11.01 4.05 6.10
CA TYR A 177 11.10 4.13 4.63
C TYR A 177 12.09 5.20 4.13
N GLY A 178 12.91 5.75 5.03
CA GLY A 178 13.92 6.76 4.70
C GLY A 178 15.35 6.22 4.80
N PRO A 179 16.33 6.82 4.11
CA PRO A 179 17.73 6.42 4.19
C PRO A 179 18.27 6.55 5.63
N GLY A 180 18.97 5.52 6.10
CA GLY A 180 19.52 5.44 7.46
C GLY A 180 18.56 4.90 8.53
N ALA A 181 17.30 4.60 8.19
CA ALA A 181 16.32 4.16 9.18
C ALA A 181 16.25 2.63 9.33
N SER A 182 17.03 2.07 10.26
CA SER A 182 16.87 0.68 10.70
C SER A 182 15.70 0.56 11.67
N ALA A 183 14.79 -0.39 11.41
CA ALA A 183 13.99 -0.96 12.48
C ALA A 183 14.92 -1.73 13.44
N GLY A 184 14.66 -1.67 14.74
CA GLY A 184 15.40 -2.46 15.72
C GLY A 184 15.16 -3.97 15.51
N PRO A 185 16.09 -4.84 15.94
CA PRO A 185 15.94 -6.29 15.79
C PRO A 185 14.64 -6.79 16.43
N GLU A 186 13.99 -7.77 15.80
CA GLU A 186 12.70 -8.29 16.24
C GLU A 186 12.72 -8.74 17.71
N GLY A 187 11.61 -8.52 18.43
CA GLY A 187 11.50 -8.77 19.86
C GLY A 187 12.13 -7.70 20.77
N SER A 188 13.04 -6.85 20.26
CA SER A 188 13.51 -5.68 21.01
C SER A 188 12.46 -4.56 21.01
N PRO A 189 12.44 -3.65 22.01
CA PRO A 189 11.64 -2.44 21.95
C PRO A 189 12.14 -1.55 20.79
N GLY A 190 11.44 -1.62 19.65
CA GLY A 190 11.79 -0.88 18.43
C GLY A 190 11.97 0.63 18.66
N PRO A 191 12.83 1.29 17.85
CA PRO A 191 13.33 2.64 18.10
C PRO A 191 12.19 3.65 18.22
N THR A 192 12.37 4.62 19.12
CA THR A 192 11.40 5.69 19.36
C THR A 192 11.75 6.94 18.55
N ALA A 193 10.80 7.44 17.78
CA ALA A 193 10.88 8.75 17.13
C ALA A 193 10.01 9.78 17.87
N THR A 194 10.47 11.03 17.93
CA THR A 194 9.74 12.14 18.57
C THR A 194 9.61 13.32 17.62
N PHE A 195 8.39 13.82 17.44
CA PHE A 195 8.07 14.95 16.56
C PHE A 195 6.94 15.81 17.14
N ALA A 196 6.79 17.04 16.63
CA ALA A 196 5.58 17.82 16.88
C ALA A 196 4.48 17.44 15.88
N LEU A 197 3.22 17.56 16.28
CA LEU A 197 2.05 17.39 15.43
C LEU A 197 1.10 18.56 15.67
N ASP A 198 0.62 19.19 14.61
CA ASP A 198 -0.43 20.21 14.67
C ASP A 198 -1.80 19.56 14.92
N ASP A 199 -2.54 20.06 15.91
CA ASP A 199 -3.85 19.54 16.31
C ASP A 199 -4.90 19.66 15.19
N GLY A 200 -4.67 20.54 14.21
CA GLY A 200 -5.48 20.69 12.99
C GLY A 200 -5.17 19.67 11.88
N LEU A 201 -4.06 18.93 11.97
CA LEU A 201 -3.73 17.83 11.06
C LEU A 201 -4.29 16.50 11.59
N ALA A 202 -4.00 16.17 12.85
CA ALA A 202 -4.55 15.02 13.56
C ALA A 202 -4.42 15.17 15.08
N ARG A 203 -5.37 14.60 15.83
CA ARG A 203 -5.26 14.41 17.28
C ARG A 203 -5.03 12.93 17.57
N LEU A 204 -3.80 12.58 17.89
CA LEU A 204 -3.40 11.20 18.20
C LEU A 204 -3.36 10.93 19.71
N VAL A 205 -3.63 9.68 20.10
CA VAL A 205 -3.59 9.19 21.48
C VAL A 205 -2.68 7.95 21.62
N PRO A 206 -2.17 7.64 22.83
CA PRO A 206 -1.41 6.41 23.05
C PRO A 206 -2.22 5.16 22.66
N GLY A 207 -1.62 4.31 21.83
CA GLY A 207 -2.26 3.14 21.23
C GLY A 207 -2.52 3.28 19.72
N ASP A 208 -2.60 4.50 19.18
CA ASP A 208 -2.88 4.71 17.75
C ASP A 208 -1.81 4.09 16.84
N ARG A 209 -2.25 3.31 15.85
CA ARG A 209 -1.41 2.86 14.74
C ARG A 209 -1.40 3.92 13.66
N VAL A 210 -0.21 4.43 13.35
CA VAL A 210 -0.03 5.53 12.40
C VAL A 210 1.13 5.29 11.46
N LEU A 211 1.04 5.90 10.27
CA LEU A 211 2.13 6.10 9.34
C LEU A 211 2.33 7.61 9.20
N VAL A 212 3.48 8.10 9.67
CA VAL A 212 3.82 9.52 9.73
C VAL A 212 4.91 9.88 8.73
N GLY A 213 4.83 11.10 8.20
CA GLY A 213 5.91 11.77 7.50
C GLY A 213 6.34 13.06 8.21
N VAL A 214 7.66 13.26 8.31
CA VAL A 214 8.27 14.48 8.85
C VAL A 214 9.40 14.91 7.89
N PRO A 215 9.33 16.12 7.32
CA PRO A 215 10.36 16.66 6.42
C PRO A 215 11.62 17.10 7.20
N ARG A 216 12.69 17.44 6.48
CA ARG A 216 14.02 17.76 7.06
C ARG A 216 14.12 19.15 7.68
N ASP A 217 13.44 20.12 7.09
CA ASP A 217 13.46 21.55 7.43
C ASP A 217 12.79 21.85 8.77
N ARG A 218 11.67 21.19 9.07
CA ARG A 218 10.81 21.49 10.24
C ARG A 218 10.63 20.29 11.18
N PRO A 219 10.51 20.52 12.51
CA PRO A 219 10.38 19.45 13.49
C PRO A 219 8.98 18.83 13.60
N THR A 220 8.03 19.31 12.79
CA THR A 220 6.60 18.98 12.84
C THR A 220 6.24 18.01 11.71
N ALA A 221 5.46 16.97 12.03
CA ALA A 221 4.84 16.12 11.03
C ALA A 221 3.85 16.91 10.18
N ASP A 222 3.96 16.80 8.86
CA ASP A 222 3.01 17.41 7.90
C ASP A 222 2.04 16.40 7.30
N THR A 223 2.30 15.11 7.48
CA THR A 223 1.42 14.04 7.04
C THR A 223 1.26 12.96 8.11
N VAL A 224 0.02 12.60 8.40
CA VAL A 224 -0.35 11.47 9.26
C VAL A 224 -1.42 10.64 8.56
N ILE A 225 -1.22 9.34 8.48
CA ILE A 225 -2.21 8.37 8.03
C ILE A 225 -2.53 7.45 9.21
N THR A 226 -3.81 7.39 9.59
CA THR A 226 -4.37 6.46 10.57
C THR A 226 -5.19 5.38 9.85
N GLY A 227 -5.42 4.24 10.50
CA GLY A 227 -6.24 3.14 9.94
C GLY A 227 -5.43 2.11 9.14
N ASP A 228 -5.62 0.84 9.45
CA ASP A 228 -4.79 -0.26 8.92
C ASP A 228 -4.90 -0.42 7.40
N ARG A 229 -6.06 -0.11 6.80
CA ARG A 229 -6.29 -0.20 5.34
C ARG A 229 -5.53 0.92 4.61
N GLU A 230 -5.60 2.12 5.15
CA GLU A 230 -5.02 3.35 4.60
C GLU A 230 -3.50 3.31 4.72
N ILE A 231 -3.00 2.86 5.88
CA ILE A 231 -1.58 2.54 6.12
C ILE A 231 -1.10 1.46 5.15
N THR A 232 -1.85 0.36 4.96
CA THR A 232 -1.47 -0.70 4.02
C THR A 232 -1.41 -0.21 2.57
N ALA A 233 -2.36 0.63 2.14
CA ALA A 233 -2.35 1.25 0.81
C ALA A 233 -1.18 2.23 0.62
N ALA A 234 -0.81 2.98 1.66
CA ALA A 234 0.36 3.86 1.64
C ALA A 234 1.68 3.07 1.65
N ARG A 235 1.81 2.03 2.47
CA ARG A 235 2.91 1.06 2.47
C ARG A 235 3.19 0.50 1.09
N ALA A 236 2.15 0.12 0.35
CA ALA A 236 2.30 -0.40 -1.01
C ALA A 236 2.96 0.64 -1.93
N ARG A 237 2.49 1.90 -1.91
CA ARG A 237 3.09 3.00 -2.70
C ARG A 237 4.53 3.30 -2.29
N LEU A 238 4.81 3.36 -0.98
CA LEU A 238 6.15 3.56 -0.42
C LEU A 238 7.14 2.46 -0.82
N THR A 239 6.68 1.20 -0.83
CA THR A 239 7.53 0.05 -1.18
C THR A 239 7.75 -0.07 -2.68
N ALA A 240 6.77 0.34 -3.50
CA ALA A 240 6.88 0.41 -4.95
C ALA A 240 7.67 1.64 -5.46
N SER A 241 7.92 2.63 -4.59
CA SER A 241 8.65 3.86 -4.91
C SER A 241 10.01 3.88 -4.18
N PRO A 242 11.02 3.12 -4.65
CA PRO A 242 12.32 3.12 -4.00
C PRO A 242 12.92 4.53 -3.97
N ALA A 243 13.50 4.90 -2.83
CA ALA A 243 14.15 6.20 -2.67
C ALA A 243 15.21 6.40 -3.77
N THR A 244 15.08 7.47 -4.54
CA THR A 244 15.90 7.66 -5.74
C THR A 244 17.37 7.82 -5.35
N PRO A 245 18.32 7.10 -5.99
CA PRO A 245 19.74 7.14 -5.61
C PRO A 245 20.46 8.43 -6.02
N ARG A 246 19.80 9.34 -6.73
CA ARG A 246 20.28 10.71 -6.94
C ARG A 246 19.80 11.61 -5.80
N PRO A 247 20.64 12.52 -5.29
CA PRO A 247 20.17 13.56 -4.37
C PRO A 247 19.20 14.48 -5.11
N LEU A 248 17.91 14.31 -4.86
CA LEU A 248 16.93 15.36 -5.12
C LEU A 248 17.22 16.47 -4.12
N THR A 249 17.33 17.72 -4.59
CA THR A 249 17.51 18.87 -3.72
C THR A 249 16.20 19.19 -3.01
N CYS A 250 16.31 19.85 -1.86
CA CYS A 250 15.21 20.11 -0.94
C CYS A 250 15.18 21.60 -0.64
N ASP A 251 14.81 22.35 -1.67
CA ASP A 251 14.72 23.82 -1.73
C ASP A 251 13.27 24.23 -2.04
#